data_AF-A0A958WZK4-F1
#
_entry.id   AF-A0A958WZK4-F1
#
_cell.length_a   1.000
_cell.length_b   1.000
_cell.length_c   1.000
_cell.angle_alpha   90.00
_cell.angle_beta   90.00
_cell.angle_gamma   90.00
#
_symmetry.space_group_name_H-M   'P 1'
#
loop_
_entity.id
_entity.type
_entity.pdbx_description
1 polymer ?
#
loop_
_entity_poly.entity_id
_entity_poly.type
_entity_poly.pdbx_seq_one_letter_code
_entity_poly.pdbx_strand_id
1 'polypeptide(L)'
;MKTWRYFLWTVLVLFLWSLSMFLLWSYEVYDHGTHDPVLLTRERIDSYVSSINNFAKTFEKVPDSLEELPRTNYLSYMSQDAWGYKLRYSVDADKHILTVFSLGRDGAAGGTGEDADIYASYYFKKPDGQFWAGSDQWFYEARVLEK
;
A
#
# COMPACT_ATOMS: atom_id res chain seq x y z
N MET A 1 -2.88 -17.42 -59.83
CA MET A 1 -2.04 -17.69 -58.63
C MET A 1 -1.34 -16.47 -58.02
N LYS A 2 -1.12 -15.34 -58.71
CA LYS A 2 -0.45 -14.15 -58.09
C LYS A 2 -1.31 -13.41 -57.07
N THR A 3 -2.64 -13.37 -57.25
CA THR A 3 -3.58 -12.66 -56.37
C THR A 3 -3.64 -13.20 -54.94
N TRP A 4 -3.50 -14.52 -54.76
CA TRP A 4 -3.48 -15.18 -53.46
C TRP A 4 -2.28 -14.77 -52.59
N ARG A 5 -1.12 -14.53 -53.21
CA ARG A 5 0.09 -14.08 -52.51
C ARG A 5 -0.06 -12.67 -51.95
N TYR A 6 -0.69 -11.76 -52.71
CA TYR A 6 -0.95 -10.40 -52.24
C TYR A 6 -1.95 -10.39 -51.08
N PHE A 7 -3.01 -11.21 -51.17
CA PHE A 7 -3.99 -11.33 -50.09
C PHE A 7 -3.36 -11.80 -48.76
N LEU A 8 -2.56 -12.87 -48.79
CA LEU A 8 -1.84 -13.36 -47.62
C LEU A 8 -0.88 -12.32 -47.03
N TRP A 9 -0.21 -11.55 -47.89
CA TRP A 9 0.72 -10.51 -47.45
C TRP A 9 -0.02 -9.37 -46.73
N THR A 10 -1.16 -8.93 -47.27
CA THR A 10 -1.98 -7.89 -46.64
C THR A 10 -2.51 -8.34 -45.28
N VAL A 11 -2.97 -9.59 -45.16
CA VAL A 11 -3.44 -10.15 -43.88
C VAL A 11 -2.32 -10.20 -42.84
N LEU A 12 -1.11 -10.62 -43.25
CA LEU A 12 0.05 -10.66 -42.36
C LEU A 12 0.42 -9.26 -41.84
N VAL A 13 0.45 -8.26 -42.72
CA VAL A 13 0.76 -6.87 -42.33
C VAL A 13 -0.28 -6.32 -41.35
N LEU A 14 -1.56 -6.54 -41.61
CA LEU A 14 -2.63 -6.09 -40.72
C LEU A 14 -2.58 -6.80 -39.36
N PHE A 15 -2.21 -8.09 -39.34
CA PHE A 15 -2.02 -8.83 -38.10
C PHE A 15 -0.84 -8.30 -37.29
N LEU A 16 0.31 -8.10 -37.93
CA LEU A 16 1.51 -7.56 -37.26
C LEU A 16 1.28 -6.13 -36.76
N TRP A 17 0.56 -5.31 -37.53
CA TRP A 17 0.21 -3.96 -37.11
C TRP A 17 -0.74 -3.96 -35.90
N SER A 18 -1.78 -4.80 -35.93
CA SER A 18 -2.71 -4.98 -34.79
C SER A 18 -1.99 -5.51 -33.55
N LEU A 19 -1.08 -6.47 -33.70
CA LEU A 19 -0.29 -7.01 -32.60
C LEU A 19 0.64 -5.94 -32.02
N SER A 20 1.29 -5.12 -32.85
CA SER A 20 2.12 -4.01 -32.39
C SER A 20 1.31 -2.97 -31.63
N MET A 21 0.12 -2.61 -32.11
CA MET A 21 -0.78 -1.69 -31.39
C MET A 21 -1.25 -2.27 -30.06
N PHE A 22 -1.56 -3.57 -30.02
CA PHE A 22 -1.92 -4.26 -28.78
C PHE A 22 -0.76 -4.28 -27.77
N LEU A 23 0.46 -4.53 -28.24
CA LEU A 23 1.65 -4.52 -27.38
C LEU A 23 1.97 -3.13 -26.85
N LEU A 24 1.88 -2.08 -27.68
CA LEU A 24 2.03 -0.68 -27.26
C LEU A 24 0.97 -0.28 -26.22
N TRP A 25 -0.30 -0.60 -26.49
CA TRP A 25 -1.39 -0.34 -25.55
C TRP A 25 -1.20 -1.12 -24.25
N SER A 26 -0.76 -2.38 -24.31
CA SER A 26 -0.48 -3.18 -23.11
C SER A 26 0.68 -2.62 -22.29
N TYR A 27 1.70 -2.04 -22.93
CA TYR A 27 2.81 -1.39 -22.26
C TYR A 27 2.37 -0.11 -21.55
N GLU A 28 1.60 0.75 -22.23
CA GLU A 28 1.03 1.97 -21.61
C GLU A 28 0.10 1.63 -20.44
N VAL A 29 -0.78 0.63 -20.59
CA VAL A 29 -1.68 0.20 -19.51
C VAL A 29 -0.92 -0.46 -18.35
N TYR A 30 0.20 -1.13 -18.61
CA TYR A 30 1.03 -1.73 -17.58
C TYR A 30 1.82 -0.68 -16.78
N ASP A 31 2.24 0.42 -17.40
CA ASP A 31 2.99 1.50 -16.76
C ASP A 31 2.08 2.42 -15.91
N HIS A 32 0.79 2.54 -16.24
CA HIS A 32 -0.15 3.44 -15.54
C HIS A 32 -0.65 2.98 -14.14
N GLY A 33 -0.01 1.99 -13.52
CA GLY A 33 -0.24 1.64 -12.11
C GLY A 33 0.48 2.62 -11.18
N THR A 34 -0.15 3.75 -10.86
CA THR A 34 0.21 4.70 -9.78
C THR A 34 1.71 4.79 -9.43
N HIS A 35 2.48 5.49 -10.28
CA HIS A 35 3.89 5.82 -10.04
C HIS A 35 4.14 6.82 -8.89
N ASP A 36 3.11 7.24 -8.15
CA ASP A 36 3.34 8.13 -7.01
C ASP A 36 3.81 7.29 -5.80
N PRO A 37 5.10 7.33 -5.44
CA PRO A 37 5.63 6.53 -4.33
C PRO A 37 5.00 6.94 -2.99
N VAL A 38 4.53 8.18 -2.86
CA VAL A 38 3.85 8.66 -1.65
C VAL A 38 2.50 7.97 -1.51
N LEU A 39 1.71 7.92 -2.60
CA LEU A 39 0.42 7.24 -2.60
C LEU A 39 0.56 5.75 -2.35
N LEU A 40 1.50 5.10 -3.04
CA LEU A 40 1.77 3.67 -2.84
C LEU A 40 2.19 3.36 -1.40
N THR A 41 2.99 4.24 -0.79
CA THR A 41 3.38 4.10 0.63
C THR A 41 2.17 4.24 1.55
N ARG A 42 1.26 5.18 1.29
CA ARG A 42 0.01 5.32 2.05
C ARG A 42 -0.87 4.07 1.95
N GLU A 43 -1.06 3.52 0.76
CA GLU A 43 -1.85 2.29 0.57
C GLU A 43 -1.26 1.09 1.34
N ARG A 44 0.07 0.98 1.37
CA ARG A 44 0.76 -0.06 2.14
C ARG A 44 0.59 0.16 3.65
N ILE A 45 0.71 1.39 4.13
CA ILE A 45 0.41 1.75 5.53
C ILE A 45 -1.03 1.36 5.88
N ASP A 46 -2.01 1.73 5.06
CA ASP A 46 -3.43 1.43 5.28
C ASP A 46 -3.70 -0.09 5.30
N SER A 47 -3.00 -0.85 4.45
CA SER A 47 -3.04 -2.32 4.44
C SER A 47 -2.50 -2.93 5.74
N TYR A 48 -1.44 -2.34 6.31
CA TYR A 48 -0.90 -2.73 7.60
C TYR A 48 -1.84 -2.39 8.75
N VAL A 49 -2.40 -1.18 8.78
CA VAL A 49 -3.41 -0.79 9.79
C VAL A 49 -4.61 -1.73 9.72
N SER A 50 -5.04 -2.10 8.51
CA SER A 50 -6.11 -3.09 8.32
C SER A 50 -5.79 -4.46 8.90
N SER A 51 -4.54 -4.91 8.73
CA SER A 51 -4.07 -6.17 9.29
C SER A 51 -3.95 -6.12 10.81
N ILE A 52 -3.50 -4.99 11.37
CA ILE A 52 -3.50 -4.72 12.81
C ILE A 52 -4.93 -4.76 13.36
N ASN A 53 -5.91 -4.18 12.67
CA ASN A 53 -7.32 -4.24 13.08
C ASN A 53 -7.82 -5.68 13.19
N ASN A 54 -7.52 -6.51 12.18
CA ASN A 54 -7.92 -7.92 12.17
C ASN A 54 -7.22 -8.72 13.28
N PHE A 55 -5.94 -8.43 13.53
CA PHE A 55 -5.20 -9.02 14.64
C PHE A 55 -5.84 -8.64 15.98
N ALA A 56 -6.10 -7.35 16.18
CA ALA A 56 -6.78 -6.80 17.34
C ALA A 56 -8.16 -7.42 17.57
N LYS A 57 -8.94 -7.64 16.51
CA LYS A 57 -10.24 -8.31 16.58
C LYS A 57 -10.14 -9.78 17.02
N THR A 58 -9.02 -10.44 16.73
CA THR A 58 -8.81 -11.86 17.01
C THR A 58 -8.21 -12.11 18.39
N PHE A 59 -7.25 -11.28 18.79
CA PHE A 59 -6.45 -11.47 19.99
C PHE A 59 -6.76 -10.47 21.11
N GLU A 60 -7.67 -9.52 20.88
CA GLU A 60 -8.05 -8.45 21.82
C GLU A 60 -6.85 -7.62 22.33
N LYS A 61 -5.78 -7.58 21.53
CA LYS A 61 -4.56 -6.78 21.77
C LYS A 61 -4.00 -6.25 20.45
N VAL A 62 -3.25 -5.15 20.51
CA VAL A 62 -2.42 -4.73 19.38
C VAL A 62 -1.17 -5.61 19.34
N PRO A 63 -0.57 -5.84 18.16
CA PRO A 63 0.69 -6.58 18.08
C PRO A 63 1.82 -5.75 18.69
N ASP A 64 2.84 -6.40 19.27
CA ASP A 64 4.02 -5.68 19.79
C ASP A 64 4.97 -5.29 18.63
N SER A 65 4.85 -5.98 17.49
CA SER A 65 5.62 -5.74 16.26
C SER A 65 4.84 -6.12 14.99
N LEU A 66 5.22 -5.57 13.83
CA LEU A 66 4.56 -5.90 12.55
C LEU A 66 4.79 -7.36 12.15
N GLU A 67 5.83 -8.01 12.68
CA GLU A 67 6.19 -9.40 12.44
C GLU A 67 5.22 -10.40 13.07
N GLU A 68 4.44 -9.99 14.08
CA GLU A 68 3.37 -10.81 14.67
C GLU A 68 2.14 -10.97 13.78
N LEU A 69 1.99 -10.09 12.79
CA LEU A 69 0.85 -10.14 11.89
C LEU A 69 0.89 -11.43 11.04
N PRO A 70 -0.26 -12.09 10.82
CA PRO A 70 -0.31 -13.29 10.00
C PRO A 70 0.29 -13.02 8.62
N ARG A 71 1.35 -13.75 8.27
CA ARG A 71 1.99 -13.60 6.95
C ARG A 71 1.04 -14.13 5.89
N THR A 72 0.44 -13.22 5.14
CA THR A 72 -0.17 -13.55 3.85
C THR A 72 0.86 -13.32 2.74
N ASN A 73 0.69 -14.02 1.61
CA ASN A 73 1.53 -13.77 0.43
C ASN A 73 1.50 -12.29 0.02
N TYR A 74 0.39 -11.60 0.26
CA TYR A 74 0.20 -10.17 0.00
C TYR A 74 1.01 -9.26 0.95
N LEU A 75 0.95 -9.51 2.26
CA LEU A 75 1.64 -8.69 3.27
C LEU A 75 3.16 -8.78 3.19
N SER A 76 3.69 -9.92 2.72
CA SER A 76 5.13 -10.13 2.59
C SER A 76 5.78 -9.13 1.61
N TYR A 77 5.08 -8.79 0.52
CA TYR A 77 5.53 -7.79 -0.47
C TYR A 77 5.28 -6.34 -0.01
N MET A 78 4.43 -6.12 0.99
CA MET A 78 4.05 -4.79 1.47
C MET A 78 4.85 -4.31 2.67
N SER A 79 5.72 -5.14 3.23
CA SER A 79 6.55 -4.80 4.41
C SER A 79 7.51 -3.62 4.21
N GLN A 80 7.62 -3.13 2.99
CA GLN A 80 8.44 -2.00 2.60
C GLN A 80 7.57 -0.87 2.06
N ASP A 81 8.03 0.38 2.18
CA ASP A 81 7.48 1.52 1.47
C ASP A 81 7.87 1.51 -0.01
N ALA A 82 7.41 2.51 -0.76
CA ALA A 82 7.66 2.59 -2.20
C ALA A 82 9.15 2.73 -2.56
N TRP A 83 10.01 3.14 -1.62
CA TRP A 83 11.45 3.28 -1.81
C TRP A 83 12.25 2.06 -1.33
N GLY A 84 11.57 1.03 -0.82
CA GLY A 84 12.17 -0.23 -0.40
C GLY A 84 12.62 -0.25 1.07
N TYR A 85 12.35 0.79 1.84
CA TYR A 85 12.61 0.78 3.28
C TYR A 85 11.49 0.07 4.02
N LYS A 86 11.83 -0.66 5.08
CA LYS A 86 10.80 -1.30 5.91
C LYS A 86 9.91 -0.25 6.57
N LEU A 87 8.60 -0.48 6.54
CA LEU A 87 7.65 0.30 7.33
C LEU A 87 7.96 0.13 8.81
N ARG A 88 7.83 1.24 9.55
CA ARG A 88 8.08 1.31 10.99
C ARG A 88 6.77 1.30 11.74
N TYR A 89 6.83 0.77 12.95
CA TYR A 89 5.70 0.67 13.85
C TYR A 89 6.11 1.10 15.25
N SER A 90 5.25 1.87 15.91
CA SER A 90 5.45 2.33 17.28
C SER A 90 4.12 2.34 18.02
N VAL A 91 4.19 2.03 19.32
CA VAL A 91 3.05 2.09 20.24
C VAL A 91 3.43 3.00 21.40
N ASP A 92 2.68 4.09 21.57
CA ASP A 92 2.70 4.93 22.76
C ASP A 92 1.62 4.41 23.72
N ALA A 93 2.04 3.59 24.68
CA ALA A 93 1.13 2.95 25.63
C ALA A 93 0.45 3.97 26.56
N ASP A 94 1.11 5.09 26.87
CA ASP A 94 0.60 6.12 27.77
C ASP A 94 -0.50 6.94 27.09
N LYS A 95 -0.33 7.26 25.81
CA LYS A 95 -1.34 7.97 25.00
C LYS A 95 -2.35 7.04 24.35
N HIS A 96 -2.13 5.73 24.43
CA HIS A 96 -2.89 4.71 23.72
C HIS A 96 -2.92 4.91 22.20
N ILE A 97 -1.82 5.40 21.62
CA ILE A 97 -1.69 5.65 20.19
C ILE A 97 -0.77 4.61 19.58
N LEU A 98 -1.16 4.04 18.44
CA LEU A 98 -0.24 3.33 17.55
C LEU A 98 0.02 4.15 16.31
N THR A 99 1.22 4.02 15.77
CA THR A 99 1.67 4.72 14.57
C THR A 99 2.38 3.74 13.65
N VAL A 100 1.96 3.70 12.39
CA VAL A 100 2.68 3.04 11.29
C VAL A 100 3.21 4.13 10.37
N PHE A 101 4.50 4.08 10.02
CA PHE A 101 5.12 5.18 9.28
C PHE A 101 6.30 4.78 8.37
N SER A 102 6.59 5.64 7.39
CA SER A 102 7.78 5.66 6.54
C SER A 102 8.47 7.03 6.70
N LEU A 103 9.80 7.04 6.60
CA LEU A 103 10.63 8.24 6.63
C LEU A 103 10.84 8.85 5.24
N GLY A 104 9.99 8.53 4.27
CA GLY A 104 10.16 9.00 2.91
C GLY A 104 11.39 8.40 2.20
N ARG A 105 11.75 9.02 1.08
CA ARG A 105 12.82 8.58 0.18
C ARG A 105 14.22 8.69 0.79
N ASP A 106 14.47 9.72 1.59
CA ASP A 106 15.79 9.96 2.19
C ASP A 106 16.03 9.10 3.44
N GLY A 107 14.98 8.49 3.99
CA GLY A 107 15.06 7.62 5.15
C GLY A 107 15.39 8.36 6.45
N ALA A 108 15.17 9.69 6.48
CA ALA A 108 15.43 10.55 7.63
C ALA A 108 14.14 11.24 8.09
N ALA A 109 14.07 11.59 9.38
CA ALA A 109 12.88 12.27 9.90
C ALA A 109 12.77 13.70 9.35
N GLY A 110 11.54 14.12 9.03
CA GLY A 110 11.23 15.43 8.49
C GLY A 110 11.11 15.42 6.97
N GLY A 111 11.78 16.37 6.30
CA GLY A 111 11.79 16.49 4.85
C GLY A 111 10.54 17.14 4.23
N THR A 112 10.50 17.17 2.88
CA THR A 112 9.39 17.71 2.09
C THR A 112 9.22 16.91 0.80
N GLY A 113 8.02 16.90 0.22
CA GLY A 113 7.76 16.15 -1.01
C GLY A 113 7.90 14.65 -0.79
N GLU A 114 8.71 13.97 -1.59
CA GLU A 114 9.00 12.53 -1.44
C GLU A 114 9.88 12.20 -0.23
N ASP A 115 10.61 13.20 0.29
CA ASP A 115 11.44 13.04 1.50
C ASP A 115 10.61 13.31 2.77
N ALA A 116 9.32 13.62 2.64
CA ALA A 116 8.46 13.86 3.80
C ALA A 116 8.08 12.55 4.50
N ASP A 117 8.08 12.56 5.83
CA ASP A 117 7.53 11.48 6.65
C ASP A 117 6.05 11.20 6.28
N ILE A 118 5.70 9.92 6.18
CA ILE A 118 4.33 9.47 5.91
C ILE A 118 3.90 8.56 7.05
N TYR A 119 2.86 8.93 7.78
CA TYR A 119 2.36 8.14 8.92
C TYR A 119 0.84 8.07 8.96
N ALA A 120 0.38 7.01 9.62
CA ALA A 120 -1.00 6.89 10.08
C ALA A 120 -1.00 6.53 11.56
N SER A 121 -1.71 7.34 12.35
CA SER A 121 -1.77 7.23 13.81
C SER A 121 -3.21 7.01 14.26
N TYR A 122 -3.42 6.05 15.17
CA TYR A 122 -4.74 5.66 15.65
C TYR A 122 -4.73 5.41 17.16
N TYR A 123 -5.78 5.85 17.86
CA TYR A 123 -6.04 5.44 19.23
C TYR A 123 -6.47 3.97 19.26
N PHE A 124 -5.74 3.10 19.96
CA PHE A 124 -6.12 1.68 20.08
C PHE A 124 -7.01 1.39 21.29
N LYS A 125 -7.09 2.33 22.25
CA LYS A 125 -8.05 2.32 23.35
C LYS A 125 -8.83 3.62 23.40
N LYS A 126 -10.05 3.53 23.90
CA LYS A 126 -10.89 4.67 24.24
C LYS A 126 -10.46 5.28 25.59
N PRO A 127 -10.89 6.52 25.91
CA PRO A 127 -10.63 7.14 27.21
C PRO A 127 -11.18 6.36 28.41
N ASP A 128 -12.20 5.53 28.20
CA ASP A 128 -12.79 4.65 29.23
C ASP A 128 -12.01 3.33 29.43
N GLY A 129 -10.90 3.15 28.71
CA GLY A 129 -10.04 1.96 28.78
C GLY A 129 -10.50 0.79 27.91
N GLN A 130 -11.67 0.88 27.26
CA GLN A 130 -12.12 -0.16 26.34
C GLN A 130 -11.25 -0.20 25.09
N PHE A 131 -11.05 -1.40 24.56
CA PHE A 131 -10.28 -1.60 23.35
C PHE A 131 -11.07 -1.12 22.12
N TRP A 132 -10.47 -0.25 21.33
CA TRP A 132 -11.10 0.35 20.16
C TRP A 132 -10.67 -0.34 18.87
N ALA A 133 -9.39 -0.76 18.81
CA ALA A 133 -8.89 -1.57 17.71
C ALA A 133 -9.65 -2.89 17.63
N GLY A 134 -9.99 -3.33 16.42
CA GLY A 134 -10.86 -4.49 16.16
C GLY A 134 -12.34 -4.15 16.00
N SER A 135 -12.76 -2.92 16.31
CA SER A 135 -14.13 -2.45 16.06
C SER A 135 -14.32 -1.93 14.63
N ASP A 136 -15.55 -1.98 14.14
CA ASP A 136 -15.86 -1.55 12.77
C ASP A 136 -15.71 -0.02 12.55
N GLN A 137 -15.71 0.76 13.63
CA GLN A 137 -15.58 2.22 13.59
C GLN A 137 -14.13 2.72 13.75
N TRP A 138 -13.18 1.82 14.02
CA TRP A 138 -11.83 2.19 14.43
C TRP A 138 -11.12 3.13 13.44
N PHE A 139 -11.22 2.85 12.13
CA PHE A 139 -10.56 3.66 11.10
C PHE A 139 -11.09 5.09 10.98
N TYR A 140 -12.34 5.32 11.37
CA TYR A 140 -13.02 6.60 11.16
C TYR A 140 -12.93 7.49 12.39
N GLU A 141 -13.11 6.89 13.57
CA GLU A 141 -13.25 7.65 14.80
C GLU A 141 -11.94 7.74 15.60
N ALA A 142 -11.05 6.75 15.45
CA ALA A 142 -9.83 6.68 16.26
C ALA A 142 -8.62 7.33 15.59
N ARG A 143 -8.76 7.86 14.36
CA ARG A 143 -7.64 8.47 13.63
C ARG A 143 -7.18 9.74 14.36
N VAL A 144 -5.89 9.81 14.65
CA VAL A 144 -5.25 11.02 15.15
C VAL A 144 -5.08 11.97 13.97
N LEU A 145 -5.91 13.02 13.94
CA LEU A 145 -5.75 14.11 12.98
C LEU A 145 -4.63 15.02 13.48
N GLU A 146 -3.61 15.22 12.65
CA GLU A 146 -2.64 16.27 12.93
C GLU A 146 -3.32 17.64 12.86
N LYS A 147 -2.95 18.49 13.80
CA LYS A 147 -3.43 19.87 13.91
C LYS A 147 -2.55 20.82 13.12
#